data_AF-A0AA38FAS1-F1
#
_entry.id   AF-A0AA38FAS1-F1
#
_cell.length_a   1.000
_cell.length_b   1.000
_cell.length_c   1.000
_cell.angle_alpha   90.00
_cell.angle_beta   90.00
_cell.angle_gamma   90.00
#
_symmetry.space_group_name_H-M   'P 1'
#
loop_
_entity.id
_entity.type
_entity.pdbx_description
1 polymer ?
#
loop_
_entity_poly.entity_id
_entity_poly.type
_entity_poly.pdbx_seq_one_letter_code
_entity_poly.pdbx_strand_id
1 'polypeptide(L)'
;RALADALDIALKLTLSIPLPDIMEFRKLTHSYFSLLEVLCNSHTNVIVNLDTSTFAHIVGSLESGLKSLDVNISTQCASAVDNLSAFYFNNITVGETPTLPSAVNLARHIAECPNLFPK
;
A
#
# COMPACT_ATOMS: atom_id res chain seq x y z
N ARG A 1 10.62 18.06 5.16
CA ARG A 1 11.70 17.05 5.04
C ARG A 1 11.68 16.08 6.23
N ALA A 2 11.90 16.54 7.46
CA ALA A 2 11.90 15.68 8.66
C ALA A 2 10.73 14.67 8.77
N LEU A 3 9.48 15.07 8.45
CA LEU A 3 8.33 14.16 8.48
C LEU A 3 8.41 13.05 7.43
N ALA A 4 8.81 13.38 6.19
CA ALA A 4 8.93 12.40 5.12
C ALA A 4 10.07 11.42 5.41
N ASP A 5 11.19 11.91 5.95
CA ASP A 5 12.33 11.10 6.34
C ASP A 5 11.96 10.16 7.51
N ALA A 6 11.22 10.67 8.50
CA ALA A 6 10.71 9.85 9.61
C ALA A 6 9.74 8.76 9.14
N LEU A 7 8.87 9.09 8.18
CA LEU A 7 7.91 8.14 7.61
C LEU A 7 8.60 7.04 6.81
N ASP A 8 9.59 7.40 5.99
CA ASP A 8 10.42 6.45 5.23
C ASP A 8 11.15 5.47 6.15
N ILE A 9 11.77 5.97 7.23
CA ILE A 9 12.41 5.10 8.22
C ILE A 9 11.39 4.24 8.97
N ALA A 10 10.25 4.79 9.37
CA ALA A 10 9.20 4.02 10.02
C ALA A 10 8.72 2.85 9.13
N LEU A 11 8.47 3.13 7.85
CA LEU A 11 8.11 2.12 6.85
C LEU A 11 9.17 1.03 6.73
N LYS A 12 10.44 1.41 6.57
CA LYS A 12 11.55 0.45 6.48
C LYS A 12 11.67 -0.43 7.73
N LEU A 13 11.51 0.16 8.92
CA LEU A 13 11.53 -0.60 10.17
C LEU A 13 10.33 -1.56 10.26
N THR A 14 9.13 -1.11 9.91
CA THR A 14 7.93 -1.96 9.93
C THR A 14 8.04 -3.11 8.93
N LEU A 15 8.52 -2.84 7.71
CA LEU A 15 8.66 -3.85 6.65
C LEU A 15 9.88 -4.78 6.84
N SER A 16 10.80 -4.44 7.75
CA SER A 16 11.90 -5.35 8.12
C SER A 16 11.43 -6.57 8.92
N ILE A 17 10.22 -6.50 9.49
CA ILE A 17 9.60 -7.61 10.21
C ILE A 17 8.82 -8.45 9.18
N PRO A 18 9.09 -9.76 9.06
CA PRO A 18 8.32 -10.64 8.18
C PRO A 18 6.82 -10.57 8.49
N LEU A 19 5.99 -10.54 7.46
CA LEU A 19 4.53 -10.51 7.61
C LEU A 19 3.98 -11.64 8.51
N PRO A 20 4.47 -12.90 8.44
CA PRO A 20 4.02 -13.94 9.37
C PRO A 20 4.23 -13.55 10.83
N ASP A 21 5.39 -13.01 11.18
CA ASP A 21 5.73 -12.58 12.54
C ASP A 21 4.84 -11.42 13.00
N ILE A 22 4.50 -10.49 12.09
CA ILE A 22 3.53 -9.41 12.35
C ILE A 22 2.13 -9.98 12.67
N MET A 23 1.73 -11.02 11.94
CA MET A 23 0.41 -11.65 12.07
C MET A 23 0.27 -12.54 13.31
N GLU A 24 1.38 -12.99 13.92
CA GLU A 24 1.33 -13.76 15.17
C GLU A 24 0.91 -12.91 16.38
N PHE A 25 1.21 -11.61 16.37
CA PHE A 25 0.91 -10.72 17.50
C PHE A 25 -0.27 -9.81 17.19
N ARG A 26 -1.47 -10.16 17.68
CA ARG A 26 -2.73 -9.44 17.42
C ARG A 26 -2.65 -7.92 17.50
N LYS A 27 -1.99 -7.36 18.52
CA LYS A 27 -1.83 -5.90 18.67
C LYS A 27 -0.99 -5.31 17.53
N LEU A 28 0.10 -5.97 17.18
CA LEU A 28 0.99 -5.56 16.10
C LEU A 28 0.29 -5.67 14.74
N THR A 29 -0.46 -6.75 14.50
CA THR A 29 -1.26 -6.93 13.29
C THR A 29 -2.25 -5.77 13.09
N HIS A 30 -3.00 -5.42 14.14
CA HIS A 30 -3.96 -4.30 14.08
C HIS A 30 -3.26 -2.96 13.83
N SER A 31 -2.16 -2.67 14.54
CA SER A 31 -1.41 -1.43 14.32
C SER A 31 -0.79 -1.37 12.92
N TYR A 32 -0.33 -2.50 12.38
CA TYR A 32 0.23 -2.59 11.05
C TYR A 32 -0.79 -2.26 9.96
N PHE A 33 -1.96 -2.92 9.98
CA PHE A 33 -2.99 -2.67 8.96
C PHE A 33 -3.64 -1.30 9.09
N SER A 34 -3.78 -0.77 10.32
CA SER A 34 -4.21 0.62 10.52
C SER A 34 -3.21 1.63 9.96
N LEU A 35 -1.90 1.37 10.10
CA LEU A 35 -0.87 2.22 9.47
C LEU A 35 -0.97 2.17 7.94
N LEU A 36 -1.09 0.97 7.35
CA LEU A 36 -1.21 0.82 5.90
C LEU A 36 -2.44 1.53 5.33
N GLU A 37 -3.58 1.45 6.02
CA GLU A 37 -4.81 2.17 5.65
C GLU A 37 -4.57 3.69 5.60
N VAL A 38 -4.01 4.26 6.68
CA VAL A 38 -3.71 5.70 6.75
C VAL A 38 -2.74 6.13 5.66
N LEU A 39 -1.71 5.32 5.39
CA LEU A 39 -0.74 5.58 4.34
C LEU A 39 -1.37 5.56 2.96
N CYS A 40 -2.21 4.59 2.65
CA CYS A 40 -2.88 4.49 1.36
C CYS A 40 -3.92 5.59 1.16
N ASN A 41 -4.58 6.04 2.23
CA ASN A 41 -5.63 7.07 2.18
C ASN A 41 -5.07 8.51 2.16
N SER A 42 -4.13 8.84 3.05
CA SER A 42 -3.64 10.21 3.23
C SER A 42 -2.25 10.47 2.65
N HIS A 43 -1.49 9.41 2.37
CA HIS A 43 -0.10 9.50 1.91
C HIS A 43 0.16 8.60 0.69
N THR A 44 -0.83 8.44 -0.19
CA THR A 44 -0.75 7.56 -1.38
C THR A 44 0.47 7.86 -2.23
N ASN A 45 0.83 9.16 -2.37
CA ASN A 45 2.05 9.59 -3.04
C ASN A 45 3.32 9.00 -2.46
N VAL A 46 3.40 8.79 -1.13
CA VAL A 46 4.56 8.14 -0.52
C VAL A 46 4.60 6.68 -0.95
N ILE A 47 3.46 5.98 -0.86
CA ILE A 47 3.34 4.56 -1.20
C ILE A 47 3.73 4.27 -2.66
N VAL A 48 3.19 5.03 -3.61
CA VAL A 48 3.45 4.79 -5.04
C VAL A 48 4.83 5.26 -5.52
N ASN A 49 5.59 5.96 -4.67
CA ASN A 49 6.97 6.36 -4.97
C ASN A 49 8.01 5.47 -4.29
N LEU A 50 7.59 4.41 -3.59
CA LEU A 50 8.50 3.38 -3.06
C LEU A 50 9.10 2.57 -4.22
N ASP A 51 10.14 1.79 -3.94
CA ASP A 51 10.63 0.81 -4.91
C ASP A 51 9.59 -0.31 -5.11
N THR A 52 9.66 -1.01 -6.25
CA THR A 52 8.65 -2.02 -6.60
C THR A 52 8.58 -3.17 -5.62
N SER A 53 9.72 -3.59 -5.04
CA SER A 53 9.70 -4.70 -4.10
C SER A 53 8.94 -4.32 -2.83
N THR A 54 9.20 -3.12 -2.30
CA THR A 54 8.50 -2.57 -1.15
C THR A 54 7.01 -2.40 -1.43
N PHE A 55 6.66 -1.80 -2.57
CA PHE A 55 5.26 -1.63 -2.95
C PHE A 55 4.53 -2.98 -3.10
N ALA A 56 5.15 -3.97 -3.75
CA ALA A 56 4.61 -5.31 -3.89
C ALA A 56 4.44 -6.01 -2.53
N HIS A 57 5.36 -5.83 -1.59
CA HIS A 57 5.22 -6.35 -0.22
C HIS A 57 4.03 -5.73 0.52
N ILE A 58 3.81 -4.43 0.38
CA ILE A 58 2.65 -3.74 0.97
C ILE A 58 1.36 -4.31 0.37
N VAL A 59 1.27 -4.41 -0.96
CA VAL A 59 0.04 -4.91 -1.59
C VAL A 59 -0.19 -6.39 -1.30
N GLY A 60 0.85 -7.23 -1.25
CA GLY A 60 0.73 -8.63 -0.80
C GLY A 60 0.30 -8.74 0.65
N SER A 61 0.68 -7.78 1.50
CA SER A 61 0.17 -7.68 2.87
C SER A 61 -1.31 -7.33 2.89
N LEU A 62 -1.75 -6.36 2.08
CA LEU A 62 -3.16 -5.99 1.95
C LEU A 62 -4.00 -7.16 1.43
N GLU A 63 -3.50 -7.92 0.45
CA GLU A 63 -4.16 -9.14 -0.05
C GLU A 63 -4.32 -10.19 1.06
N SER A 64 -3.28 -10.38 1.88
CA SER A 64 -3.33 -11.29 3.03
C SER A 64 -4.31 -10.81 4.10
N GLY A 65 -4.35 -9.49 4.36
CA GLY A 65 -5.26 -8.87 5.32
C GLY A 65 -6.72 -8.89 4.86
N LEU A 66 -7.00 -8.79 3.56
CA LEU A 66 -8.34 -8.99 2.99
C LEU A 66 -8.90 -10.39 3.26
N LYS A 67 -8.03 -11.40 3.33
CA LYS A 67 -8.40 -12.80 3.65
C LYS A 67 -8.53 -13.07 5.15
N SER A 68 -8.29 -12.06 6.00
CA SER A 68 -8.40 -12.17 7.45
C SER A 68 -9.85 -12.42 7.89
N LEU A 69 -10.03 -13.24 8.93
CA LEU A 69 -11.32 -13.44 9.60
C LEU A 69 -11.68 -12.26 10.53
N ASP A 70 -10.74 -11.37 10.82
CA ASP A 70 -10.98 -10.16 11.59
C ASP A 70 -11.56 -9.07 10.66
N VAL A 71 -12.84 -8.75 10.86
CA VAL A 71 -13.60 -7.79 10.04
C VAL A 71 -12.95 -6.40 10.04
N ASN A 72 -12.30 -6.01 11.14
CA ASN A 72 -11.64 -4.71 11.19
C ASN A 72 -10.45 -4.70 10.24
N ILE A 73 -9.60 -5.73 10.28
CA ILE A 73 -8.44 -5.86 9.39
C ILE A 73 -8.87 -5.91 7.93
N SER A 74 -9.87 -6.72 7.59
CA SER A 74 -10.32 -6.84 6.20
C SER A 74 -10.93 -5.54 5.67
N THR A 75 -11.67 -4.79 6.51
CA THR A 75 -12.22 -3.47 6.16
C THR A 75 -11.12 -2.45 5.91
N GLN A 76 -10.10 -2.40 6.78
CA GLN A 76 -8.94 -1.51 6.62
C GLN A 76 -8.19 -1.81 5.32
N CYS A 77 -8.00 -3.10 4.99
CA CYS A 77 -7.34 -3.49 3.75
C CYS A 77 -8.19 -3.14 2.52
N ALA A 78 -9.52 -3.35 2.59
CA ALA A 78 -10.42 -2.97 1.52
C ALA A 78 -10.38 -1.45 1.25
N SER A 79 -10.40 -0.64 2.32
CA SER A 79 -10.27 0.82 2.20
C SER A 79 -8.92 1.23 1.59
N ALA A 80 -7.82 0.60 2.01
CA ALA A 80 -6.50 0.88 1.46
C ALA A 80 -6.42 0.58 -0.05
N VAL A 81 -6.96 -0.57 -0.47
CA VAL A 81 -7.01 -0.98 -1.88
C VAL A 81 -7.93 -0.07 -2.71
N ASP A 82 -9.08 0.33 -2.17
CA ASP A 82 -10.00 1.27 -2.82
C ASP A 82 -9.34 2.64 -3.05
N ASN A 83 -8.56 3.13 -2.09
CA ASN A 83 -7.81 4.36 -2.27
C ASN A 83 -6.74 4.25 -3.36
N LEU A 84 -6.03 3.11 -3.44
CA LEU A 84 -5.06 2.86 -4.51
C LEU A 84 -5.73 2.77 -5.89
N SER A 85 -6.89 2.12 -5.97
CA SER A 85 -7.65 1.97 -7.22
C SER A 85 -8.24 3.31 -7.67
N ALA A 86 -8.77 4.12 -6.74
CA ALA A 86 -9.24 5.48 -7.02
C ALA A 86 -8.09 6.37 -7.51
N PHE A 87 -6.92 6.29 -6.88
CA PHE A 87 -5.73 7.02 -7.35
C PHE A 87 -5.33 6.59 -8.75
N TYR A 88 -5.31 5.29 -9.04
CA TYR A 88 -5.04 4.74 -10.37
C TYR A 88 -6.04 5.31 -11.40
N PHE A 89 -7.34 5.18 -11.14
CA PHE A 89 -8.38 5.60 -12.07
C PHE A 89 -8.30 7.10 -12.38
N ASN A 90 -8.18 7.93 -11.34
CA ASN A 90 -8.17 9.38 -11.48
C ASN A 90 -6.91 9.92 -12.19
N ASN A 91 -5.77 9.23 -12.07
CA ASN A 91 -4.49 9.76 -12.57
C ASN A 91 -3.93 9.01 -13.80
N ILE A 92 -4.43 7.82 -14.11
CA ILE A 92 -3.93 6.98 -15.21
C ILE A 92 -5.03 6.70 -16.25
N THR A 93 -6.26 6.39 -15.81
CA THR A 93 -7.35 6.02 -16.74
C THR A 93 -8.13 7.25 -17.24
N VAL A 94 -8.40 8.22 -16.38
CA VAL A 94 -9.22 9.41 -16.70
C VAL A 94 -8.35 10.63 -17.05
N GLY A 95 -7.09 10.67 -16.61
CA GLY A 95 -6.16 11.74 -16.95
C GLY A 95 -5.58 11.60 -18.36
N GLU A 96 -5.49 12.69 -19.12
CA GLU A 96 -4.56 12.76 -20.26
C GLU A 96 -3.16 12.35 -19.77
N THR A 97 -2.50 11.46 -20.51
CA THR A 97 -1.15 10.88 -20.31
C THR A 97 -0.52 11.15 -18.94
N PRO A 98 -0.28 10.15 -18.05
CA PRO A 98 0.14 10.40 -16.67
C PRO A 98 1.37 11.31 -16.60
N THR A 99 1.14 12.60 -16.33
CA THR A 99 2.19 13.63 -16.25
C THR A 99 2.76 13.73 -14.84
N LEU A 100 2.01 13.23 -13.84
CA LEU A 100 2.42 13.18 -12.44
C LEU A 100 3.40 12.02 -12.21
N PRO A 101 4.59 12.28 -11.62
CA PRO A 101 5.58 11.24 -11.33
C PRO A 101 5.02 10.05 -10.54
N SER A 102 4.13 10.32 -9.58
CA SER A 102 3.44 9.28 -8.80
C SER A 102 2.55 8.37 -9.64
N ALA A 103 1.89 8.90 -10.67
CA ALA A 103 1.05 8.12 -11.58
C ALA A 103 1.89 7.25 -12.52
N VAL A 104 3.01 7.79 -13.01
CA VAL A 104 4.00 7.03 -13.79
C VAL A 104 4.58 5.88 -12.96
N ASN A 105 4.93 6.13 -11.70
CA ASN A 105 5.47 5.10 -10.83
C ASN A 105 4.45 4.01 -10.50
N LEU A 106 3.19 4.38 -10.23
CA LEU A 106 2.13 3.39 -10.05
C LEU A 106 1.91 2.55 -11.32
N ALA A 107 1.87 3.17 -12.50
CA ALA A 107 1.75 2.44 -13.76
C ALA A 107 2.93 1.46 -13.97
N ARG A 108 4.15 1.89 -13.63
CA ARG A 108 5.34 1.03 -13.64
C ARG A 108 5.21 -0.15 -12.67
N HIS A 109 4.78 0.08 -11.43
CA HIS A 109 4.55 -0.99 -10.47
C HIS A 109 3.55 -2.03 -10.97
N ILE A 110 2.43 -1.58 -11.58
CA ILE A 110 1.40 -2.46 -12.13
C ILE A 110 1.93 -3.27 -13.32
N ALA A 111 2.73 -2.65 -14.19
CA ALA A 111 3.37 -3.36 -15.30
C ALA A 111 4.36 -4.44 -14.83
N GLU A 112 5.09 -4.17 -13.74
CA GLU A 112 6.04 -5.09 -13.14
C GLU A 112 5.36 -6.17 -12.26
N CYS A 113 4.11 -5.94 -11.84
CA CYS A 113 3.32 -6.86 -11.02
C CYS A 113 1.92 -7.07 -11.65
N PRO A 114 1.79 -7.83 -12.76
CA PRO A 114 0.52 -7.99 -13.47
C PRO A 114 -0.57 -8.74 -12.69
N ASN A 115 -0.22 -9.39 -11.57
CA ASN A 115 -1.18 -10.09 -10.70
C ASN A 115 -1.77 -9.19 -9.61
N LEU A 116 -1.38 -7.91 -9.55
CA LEU A 116 -1.70 -7.00 -8.45
C LEU A 116 -3.18 -6.56 -8.43
N PHE A 117 -3.81 -6.53 -9.61
CA PHE A 117 -5.23 -6.28 -9.76
C PHE A 117 -5.83 -7.41 -10.61
N PRO A 118 -6.97 -8.01 -10.20
CA PRO A 118 -7.68 -8.93 -11.06
C PRO A 118 -8.09 -8.20 -12.35
N LYS A 119 -7.88 -8.86 -13.50
CA LYS A 119 -8.38 -8.40 -14.80
C LYS A 119 -9.89 -8.41 -14.87
#